data_AF-A0A821LAC7-F1
#
_entry.id   AF-A0A821LAC7-F1
#
_cell.length_a   1.000
_cell.length_b   1.000
_cell.length_c   1.000
_cell.angle_alpha   90.00
_cell.angle_beta   90.00
_cell.angle_gamma   90.00
#
_symmetry.space_group_name_H-M   'P 1'
#
loop_
_entity.id
_entity.type
_entity.pdbx_description
1 polymer ?
#
loop_
_entity_poly.entity_id
_entity_poly.type
_entity_poly.pdbx_seq_one_letter_code
_entity_poly.pdbx_strand_id
1 'polypeptide(L)'
;KSDPSGDLKQHFHFPEDESTLETLYIALQQHIQKTIKLDNSDTLIEYLIEFADFNKDNKISLSEARSLWSLVQIDEFVYTILLSDKIYAPKIRGTCGHIFAIEKVINSNLPFDDKQELYSSSERPNWFQRVRLAIGIIEFFSDTWHYQDTDQHLYLCQPLIKSFGYDKDYEAK
;
A
#
# COMPACT_ATOMS: atom_id res chain seq x y z
N LYS A 1 -18.18 -34.89 3.42
CA LYS A 1 -17.06 -34.17 4.06
C LYS A 1 -16.40 -33.37 2.96
N SER A 2 -16.78 -32.10 2.85
CA SER A 2 -16.30 -31.15 1.85
C SER A 2 -14.90 -30.68 2.22
N ASP A 3 -14.04 -30.64 1.21
CA ASP A 3 -12.64 -30.24 1.27
C ASP A 3 -12.52 -28.71 1.36
N PRO A 4 -11.87 -28.10 2.37
CA PRO A 4 -11.78 -26.65 2.52
C PRO A 4 -10.51 -26.12 1.84
N SER A 5 -10.36 -26.40 0.54
CA SER A 5 -9.23 -25.94 -0.29
C SER A 5 -9.71 -25.03 -1.43
N GLY A 6 -10.75 -24.23 -1.17
CA GLY A 6 -11.34 -23.31 -2.13
C GLY A 6 -11.17 -21.87 -1.70
N ASP A 7 -9.96 -21.31 -1.81
CA ASP A 7 -9.69 -19.90 -2.17
C ASP A 7 -8.19 -19.57 -2.10
N LEU A 8 -7.35 -20.36 -2.78
CA LEU A 8 -6.07 -19.81 -3.21
C LEU A 8 -6.41 -18.89 -4.40
N LYS A 9 -6.48 -17.57 -4.13
CA LYS A 9 -6.63 -16.51 -5.15
C LYS A 9 -5.91 -16.95 -6.42
N GLN A 10 -6.64 -17.07 -7.53
CA GLN A 10 -6.04 -17.37 -8.82
C GLN A 10 -4.90 -16.38 -9.06
N HIS A 11 -3.65 -16.83 -8.93
CA HIS A 11 -2.51 -16.01 -9.29
C HIS A 11 -2.64 -15.75 -10.78
N PHE A 12 -2.97 -14.51 -11.16
CA PHE A 12 -3.01 -14.13 -12.56
C PHE A 12 -1.61 -14.38 -13.14
N HIS A 13 -1.51 -15.33 -14.06
CA HIS A 13 -0.28 -15.69 -14.71
C HIS A 13 0.16 -14.55 -15.63
N PHE A 14 1.37 -14.02 -15.44
CA PHE A 14 1.93 -13.04 -16.37
C PHE A 14 2.17 -13.71 -17.74
N PRO A 15 1.81 -13.11 -18.88
CA PRO A 15 2.02 -13.72 -20.20
C PRO A 15 3.49 -14.10 -20.44
N GLU A 16 3.76 -15.30 -20.97
CA GLU A 16 5.12 -15.87 -21.10
C GLU A 16 5.87 -15.41 -22.35
N ASP A 17 5.16 -15.02 -23.40
CA ASP A 17 5.72 -14.73 -24.72
C ASP A 17 5.96 -13.21 -24.88
N GLU A 18 7.21 -12.81 -25.07
CA GLU A 18 7.70 -11.43 -25.28
C GLU A 18 7.00 -10.36 -24.43
N SER A 19 7.52 -10.15 -23.20
CA SER A 19 7.07 -9.07 -22.32
C SER A 19 7.50 -7.71 -22.87
N THR A 20 6.74 -7.18 -23.82
CA THR A 20 6.84 -5.77 -24.18
C THR A 20 6.27 -4.93 -23.04
N LEU A 21 6.81 -3.72 -22.88
CA LEU A 21 6.28 -2.73 -21.94
C LEU A 21 4.78 -2.46 -22.18
N GLU A 22 4.34 -2.59 -23.43
CA GLU A 22 2.94 -2.51 -23.85
C GLU A 22 2.07 -3.63 -23.25
N THR A 23 2.52 -4.89 -23.31
CA THR A 23 1.80 -6.02 -22.69
C THR A 23 1.66 -5.83 -21.18
N LEU A 24 2.72 -5.37 -20.50
CA LEU A 24 2.67 -5.06 -19.08
C LEU A 24 1.68 -3.94 -18.78
N TYR A 25 1.72 -2.85 -19.55
CA TYR A 25 0.82 -1.71 -19.40
C TYR A 25 -0.65 -2.13 -19.50
N ILE A 26 -1.00 -2.89 -20.55
CA ILE A 26 -2.37 -3.39 -20.75
C ILE A 26 -2.80 -4.27 -19.57
N ALA A 27 -1.93 -5.16 -19.10
CA ALA A 27 -2.23 -6.03 -17.97
C ALA A 27 -2.47 -5.23 -16.67
N LEU A 28 -1.63 -4.22 -16.40
CA LEU A 28 -1.80 -3.32 -15.25
C LEU A 28 -3.10 -2.53 -15.32
N GLN A 29 -3.40 -1.96 -16.48
CA GLN A 29 -4.62 -1.19 -16.71
C GLN A 29 -5.87 -2.04 -16.44
N GLN A 30 -5.93 -3.25 -16.99
CA GLN A 30 -7.05 -4.17 -16.77
C GLN A 30 -7.19 -4.56 -15.29
N HIS A 31 -6.08 -4.84 -14.62
CA HIS A 31 -6.10 -5.23 -13.20
C HIS A 31 -6.55 -4.08 -12.29
N ILE A 32 -6.02 -2.88 -12.48
CA ILE A 32 -6.34 -1.71 -11.65
C ILE A 32 -7.81 -1.32 -11.83
N GLN A 33 -8.30 -1.26 -13.07
CA GLN A 33 -9.71 -0.96 -13.35
C GLN A 33 -10.64 -1.99 -12.71
N LYS A 34 -10.28 -3.28 -12.74
CA LYS A 34 -11.09 -4.34 -12.15
C LYS A 34 -11.09 -4.33 -10.62
N THR A 35 -9.93 -4.11 -10.01
CA THR A 35 -9.71 -4.31 -8.57
C THR A 35 -9.98 -3.05 -7.77
N ILE A 36 -9.41 -1.92 -8.20
CA ILE A 36 -9.44 -0.65 -7.46
C ILE A 36 -10.54 0.27 -7.99
N LYS A 37 -11.00 0.04 -9.24
CA LYS A 37 -12.05 0.83 -9.91
C LYS A 37 -11.72 2.32 -10.01
N LEU A 38 -10.45 2.65 -10.20
CA LEU A 38 -10.01 4.00 -10.52
C LEU A 38 -10.43 4.34 -11.95
N ASP A 39 -11.02 5.52 -12.15
CA ASP A 39 -11.50 5.96 -13.48
C ASP A 39 -10.31 6.37 -14.37
N ASN A 40 -9.30 6.98 -13.77
CA ASN A 40 -8.01 7.27 -14.40
C ASN A 40 -6.89 6.54 -13.66
N SER A 41 -6.31 5.52 -14.29
CA SER A 41 -5.22 4.73 -13.75
C SER A 41 -3.85 5.08 -14.34
N ASP A 42 -3.78 6.01 -15.30
CA ASP A 42 -2.58 6.20 -16.12
C ASP A 42 -1.40 6.66 -15.28
N THR A 43 -1.60 7.66 -14.41
CA THR A 43 -0.56 8.16 -13.49
C THR A 43 -0.09 7.08 -12.51
N LEU A 44 -0.99 6.21 -12.05
CA LEU A 44 -0.62 5.09 -11.18
C LEU A 44 0.22 4.06 -11.95
N ILE A 45 -0.17 3.74 -13.19
CA ILE A 45 0.55 2.78 -14.04
C ILE A 45 1.94 3.32 -14.38
N GLU A 46 2.05 4.60 -14.74
CA GLU A 46 3.33 5.27 -14.98
C GLU A 46 4.24 5.17 -13.76
N TYR A 47 3.71 5.47 -12.58
CA TYR A 47 4.47 5.37 -11.34
C TYR A 47 4.86 3.92 -10.99
N LEU A 48 3.99 2.95 -11.26
CA LEU A 48 4.31 1.52 -11.08
C LEU A 48 5.42 1.04 -12.03
N ILE A 49 5.42 1.52 -13.27
CA ILE A 49 6.47 1.23 -14.25
C ILE A 49 7.79 1.87 -13.82
N GLU A 50 7.77 3.15 -13.42
CA GLU A 50 8.96 3.84 -12.88
C GLU A 50 9.50 3.13 -11.63
N PHE A 51 8.62 2.69 -10.74
CA PHE A 51 8.99 1.92 -9.54
C PHE A 51 9.66 0.58 -9.88
N ALA A 52 9.24 -0.07 -10.96
CA ALA A 52 9.75 -1.38 -11.36
C ALA A 52 11.12 -1.32 -12.07
N ASP A 53 11.47 -0.18 -12.69
CA ASP A 53 12.79 0.06 -13.29
C ASP A 53 13.85 0.27 -12.19
N PHE A 54 14.26 -0.82 -11.53
CA PHE A 54 15.20 -0.74 -10.42
C PHE A 54 16.62 -0.43 -10.91
N ASN A 55 16.95 -0.80 -12.14
CA ASN A 55 18.27 -0.60 -12.73
C ASN A 55 18.42 0.82 -13.36
N LYS A 56 17.31 1.55 -13.52
CA LYS A 56 17.21 2.92 -14.03
C LYS A 56 17.69 3.07 -15.47
N ASP A 57 17.46 2.05 -16.30
CA ASP A 57 17.83 2.07 -17.71
C ASP A 57 16.69 2.55 -18.64
N ASN A 58 15.55 2.95 -18.06
CA ASN A 58 14.30 3.34 -18.73
C ASN A 58 13.70 2.21 -19.59
N LYS A 59 13.99 0.96 -19.25
CA LYS A 59 13.38 -0.24 -19.82
C LYS A 59 12.91 -1.12 -18.69
N ILE A 60 12.03 -2.06 -19.04
CA ILE A 60 11.53 -3.06 -18.09
C ILE A 60 11.96 -4.43 -18.60
N SER A 61 12.82 -5.08 -17.84
CA SER A 61 13.19 -6.48 -18.07
C SER A 61 12.03 -7.42 -17.72
N LEU A 62 12.06 -8.65 -18.25
CA LEU A 62 11.08 -9.68 -17.93
C LEU A 62 11.02 -9.96 -16.41
N SER A 63 12.16 -9.90 -15.72
CA SER A 63 12.24 -10.05 -14.26
C SER A 63 11.54 -8.91 -13.51
N GLU A 64 11.72 -7.67 -13.95
CA GLU A 64 11.07 -6.49 -13.36
C GLU A 64 9.57 -6.54 -13.59
N ALA A 65 9.14 -6.83 -14.81
CA ALA A 65 7.73 -7.00 -15.16
C ALA A 65 7.07 -8.09 -14.29
N ARG A 66 7.71 -9.25 -14.14
CA ARG A 66 7.20 -10.33 -13.29
C ARG A 66 7.14 -9.95 -11.82
N SER A 67 8.17 -9.28 -11.31
CA SER A 67 8.19 -8.82 -9.92
C SER A 67 7.07 -7.80 -9.67
N LEU A 68 6.95 -6.78 -10.52
CA LEU A 68 5.90 -5.79 -10.44
C LEU A 68 4.52 -6.43 -10.53
N TRP A 69 4.31 -7.32 -11.50
CA TRP A 69 3.04 -8.01 -11.66
C TRP A 69 2.65 -8.77 -10.40
N SER A 70 3.60 -9.50 -9.79
CA SER A 70 3.35 -10.22 -8.55
C SER A 70 2.98 -9.31 -7.37
N LEU A 71 3.54 -8.11 -7.31
CA LEU A 71 3.27 -7.13 -6.26
C LEU A 71 1.91 -6.44 -6.45
N VAL A 72 1.54 -6.11 -7.68
CA VAL A 72 0.27 -5.43 -8.00
C VAL A 72 -0.95 -6.30 -7.69
N GLN A 73 -0.77 -7.61 -7.55
CA GLN A 73 -1.81 -8.53 -7.05
C GLN A 73 -2.07 -8.41 -5.54
N ILE A 74 -1.23 -7.69 -4.80
CA ILE A 74 -1.36 -7.44 -3.36
C ILE A 74 -2.00 -6.07 -3.19
N ASP A 75 -3.25 -6.04 -2.72
CA ASP A 75 -4.02 -4.81 -2.56
C ASP A 75 -3.26 -3.79 -1.69
N GLU A 76 -2.63 -4.26 -0.59
CA GLU A 76 -1.82 -3.43 0.31
C GLU A 76 -0.64 -2.76 -0.40
N PHE A 77 0.01 -3.45 -1.35
CA PHE A 77 1.09 -2.86 -2.13
C PHE A 77 0.56 -1.72 -3.01
N VAL A 78 -0.56 -1.94 -3.71
CA VAL A 78 -1.10 -0.93 -4.62
C VAL A 78 -1.60 0.29 -3.85
N TYR A 79 -2.27 0.11 -2.72
CA TYR A 79 -2.65 1.24 -1.85
C TYR A 79 -1.44 2.00 -1.30
N THR A 80 -0.37 1.29 -0.92
CA THR A 80 0.87 1.92 -0.44
C THR A 80 1.52 2.77 -1.54
N ILE A 81 1.52 2.28 -2.78
CA ILE A 81 2.00 3.04 -3.94
C ILE A 81 1.11 4.25 -4.23
N LEU A 82 -0.22 4.04 -4.24
CA LEU A 82 -1.21 5.07 -4.55
C LEU A 82 -1.15 6.25 -3.60
N LEU A 83 -0.86 5.99 -2.32
CA LEU A 83 -0.77 6.99 -1.26
C LEU A 83 0.68 7.41 -0.97
N SER A 84 1.65 7.03 -1.81
CA SER A 84 3.09 7.15 -1.48
C SER A 84 3.60 8.59 -1.34
N ASP A 85 2.87 9.58 -1.84
CA ASP A 85 3.13 11.01 -1.66
C ASP A 85 2.66 11.54 -0.30
N LYS A 86 1.83 10.77 0.41
CA LYS A 86 1.23 11.15 1.69
C LYS A 86 2.15 10.83 2.85
N ILE A 87 2.21 11.73 3.82
CA ILE A 87 3.05 11.57 5.02
C ILE A 87 2.63 10.33 5.83
N TYR A 88 1.33 10.06 5.89
CA TYR A 88 0.78 8.93 6.63
C TYR A 88 0.92 7.58 5.92
N ALA A 89 1.42 7.54 4.68
CA ALA A 89 1.69 6.29 4.00
C ALA A 89 3.12 5.82 4.33
N PRO A 90 3.31 4.54 4.69
CA PRO A 90 4.64 4.02 4.93
C PRO A 90 5.41 3.86 3.61
N LYS A 91 6.64 4.37 3.57
CA LYS A 91 7.48 4.30 2.37
C LYS A 91 7.95 2.88 2.09
N ILE A 92 7.87 2.44 0.83
CA ILE A 92 8.47 1.18 0.39
C ILE A 92 10.00 1.32 0.36
N ARG A 93 10.70 0.39 1.01
CA ARG A 93 12.17 0.36 1.10
C ARG A 93 12.81 -0.57 0.08
N GLY A 94 12.06 -1.55 -0.41
CA GLY A 94 12.52 -2.47 -1.43
C GLY A 94 11.55 -3.61 -1.65
N THR A 95 11.84 -4.42 -2.65
CA THR A 95 11.03 -5.55 -3.06
C THR A 95 11.91 -6.75 -3.39
N CYS A 96 11.32 -7.95 -3.31
CA CYS A 96 11.94 -9.20 -3.70
C CYS A 96 10.84 -10.14 -4.20
N GLY A 97 10.66 -10.20 -5.51
CA GLY A 97 9.55 -10.95 -6.11
C GLY A 97 8.20 -10.42 -5.63
N HIS A 98 7.44 -11.26 -4.94
CA HIS A 98 6.10 -10.97 -4.40
C HIS A 98 6.12 -10.35 -2.99
N ILE A 99 7.29 -10.03 -2.45
CA ILE A 99 7.44 -9.44 -1.12
C ILE A 99 7.88 -7.99 -1.28
N PHE A 100 7.24 -7.08 -0.56
CA PHE A 100 7.72 -5.70 -0.40
C PHE A 100 7.98 -5.40 1.07
N ALA A 101 9.03 -4.64 1.32
CA ALA A 101 9.37 -4.14 2.65
C ALA A 101 9.01 -2.66 2.72
N ILE A 102 8.33 -2.28 3.79
CA ILE A 102 8.05 -0.88 4.13
C ILE A 102 9.02 -0.37 5.18
N GLU A 103 9.01 0.93 5.41
CA GLU A 103 9.75 1.54 6.50
C GLU A 103 9.32 1.03 7.88
N LYS A 104 10.20 1.22 8.87
CA LYS A 104 9.91 0.77 10.22
C LYS A 104 8.76 1.60 10.80
N VAL A 105 7.64 0.94 11.02
CA VAL A 105 6.48 1.48 11.74
C VAL A 105 6.45 0.86 13.14
N ILE A 106 6.40 1.72 14.16
CA ILE A 106 6.20 1.28 15.54
C ILE A 106 4.70 1.03 15.72
N ASN A 107 4.33 -0.24 15.74
CA ASN A 107 2.99 -0.68 16.07
C ASN A 107 2.92 -0.92 17.58
N SER A 108 2.82 0.17 18.34
CA SER A 108 2.22 0.04 19.68
C SER A 108 0.72 0.13 19.46
N ASN A 109 -0.06 -0.65 20.22
CA ASN A 109 -1.48 -0.37 20.34
C ASN A 109 -1.58 1.14 20.56
N LEU A 110 -2.17 1.87 19.60
CA LEU A 110 -2.27 3.32 19.71
C LEU A 110 -2.78 3.63 21.13
N PRO A 111 -2.29 4.70 21.77
CA PRO A 111 -2.36 4.92 23.23
C PRO A 111 -3.79 4.98 23.84
N PHE A 112 -4.80 4.59 23.08
CA PHE A 112 -6.21 4.43 23.40
C PHE A 112 -6.60 3.00 23.83
N ASP A 113 -5.73 1.99 23.67
CA ASP A 113 -6.00 0.65 24.21
C ASP A 113 -5.53 0.57 25.68
N ASP A 114 -6.47 0.84 26.59
CA ASP A 114 -6.29 0.86 28.05
C ASP A 114 -5.75 -0.45 28.67
N LYS A 115 -5.54 -1.51 27.87
CA LYS A 115 -5.18 -2.84 28.36
C LYS A 115 -3.69 -3.16 28.39
N GLN A 116 -2.82 -2.35 27.79
CA GLN A 116 -1.37 -2.53 27.89
C GLN A 116 -0.73 -1.56 28.89
N GLU A 117 -0.55 -2.11 30.09
CA GLU A 117 0.42 -1.76 31.12
C GLU A 117 0.53 -0.29 31.55
N LEU A 118 -0.06 -0.06 32.71
CA LEU A 118 -0.03 1.14 33.54
C LEU A 118 1.36 1.55 34.08
N TYR A 119 2.49 1.02 33.57
CA TYR A 119 3.79 1.12 34.28
C TYR A 119 5.04 1.59 33.52
N SER A 120 4.98 1.99 32.23
CA SER A 120 6.11 2.70 31.59
C SER A 120 5.68 4.05 31.00
N SER A 121 5.65 5.09 31.86
CA SER A 121 5.31 6.46 31.44
C SER A 121 6.28 7.08 30.41
N SER A 122 7.46 6.49 30.21
CA SER A 122 8.51 7.02 29.33
C SER A 122 8.29 6.72 27.84
N GLU A 123 7.48 5.72 27.48
CA GLU A 123 7.27 5.30 26.09
C GLU A 123 5.93 5.78 25.51
N ARG A 124 5.07 6.39 26.34
CA ARG A 124 3.80 6.95 25.86
C ARG A 124 4.03 8.26 25.12
N PRO A 125 3.41 8.44 23.93
CA PRO A 125 3.46 9.73 23.24
C PRO A 125 2.91 10.84 24.16
N ASN A 126 3.57 11.98 24.24
CA ASN A 126 3.06 13.16 24.93
C ASN A 126 1.82 13.74 24.22
N TRP A 127 1.13 14.71 24.82
CA TRP A 127 -0.10 15.27 24.25
C TRP A 127 0.06 15.74 22.80
N PHE A 128 1.12 16.49 22.49
CA PHE A 128 1.36 17.02 21.15
C PHE A 128 1.62 15.88 20.14
N GLN A 129 2.35 14.85 20.55
CA GLN A 129 2.56 13.65 19.73
C GLN A 129 1.25 12.90 19.48
N ARG A 130 0.38 12.74 20.49
CA ARG A 130 -0.94 12.13 20.30
C ARG A 130 -1.83 12.92 19.34
N VAL A 131 -1.80 14.25 19.42
CA VAL A 131 -2.53 15.13 18.49
C VAL A 131 -2.02 14.94 17.06
N ARG A 132 -0.69 14.90 16.87
CA ARG A 132 -0.09 14.65 15.56
C ARG A 132 -0.53 13.30 14.96
N LEU A 133 -0.50 12.24 15.74
CA LEU A 133 -1.00 10.92 15.33
C LEU A 133 -2.48 10.98 14.92
N ALA A 134 -3.31 11.61 15.73
CA ALA A 134 -4.74 11.75 15.44
C ALA A 134 -5.00 12.54 14.16
N ILE A 135 -4.24 13.62 13.91
CA ILE A 135 -4.32 14.41 12.68
C ILE A 135 -3.98 13.53 11.47
N GLY A 136 -2.85 12.81 11.50
CA GLY A 136 -2.47 11.94 10.38
C GLY A 136 -3.50 10.84 10.07
N ILE A 137 -4.13 10.27 11.11
CA ILE A 137 -5.21 9.30 10.92
C ILE A 137 -6.45 9.97 10.28
N ILE A 138 -6.81 11.18 10.73
CA ILE A 138 -7.93 11.93 10.15
C ILE A 138 -7.64 12.31 8.70
N GLU A 139 -6.42 12.75 8.39
CA GLU A 139 -5.98 13.06 7.03
C GLU A 139 -6.08 11.82 6.13
N PHE A 140 -5.64 10.65 6.60
CA PHE A 140 -5.81 9.40 5.87
C PHE A 140 -7.28 9.11 5.53
N PHE A 141 -8.18 9.22 6.50
CA PHE A 141 -9.60 9.00 6.26
C PHE A 141 -10.20 10.05 5.32
N SER A 142 -9.78 11.30 5.44
CA SER A 142 -10.20 12.38 4.57
C SER A 142 -9.78 12.12 3.12
N ASP A 143 -8.54 11.74 2.88
CA ASP A 143 -7.95 11.55 1.56
C ASP A 143 -8.40 10.24 0.89
N THR A 144 -8.71 9.21 1.68
CA THR A 144 -9.31 7.97 1.15
C THR A 144 -10.79 8.17 0.79
N TRP A 145 -11.48 9.06 1.51
CA TRP A 145 -12.85 9.43 1.19
C TRP A 145 -12.93 10.47 0.06
N HIS A 146 -12.00 11.42 -0.06
CA HIS A 146 -12.01 12.43 -1.12
C HIS A 146 -10.81 12.23 -2.05
N TYR A 147 -10.67 11.02 -2.60
CA TYR A 147 -9.48 10.68 -3.36
C TYR A 147 -9.30 11.61 -4.55
N GLN A 148 -8.17 12.33 -4.58
CA GLN A 148 -7.81 13.33 -5.61
C GLN A 148 -8.91 14.37 -5.90
N ASP A 149 -9.71 14.74 -4.89
CA ASP A 149 -10.84 15.67 -5.04
C ASP A 149 -11.88 15.20 -6.09
N THR A 150 -11.97 13.89 -6.31
CA THR A 150 -12.96 13.25 -7.20
C THR A 150 -14.13 12.67 -6.41
N ASP A 151 -15.20 12.27 -7.11
CA ASP A 151 -16.30 11.48 -6.53
C ASP A 151 -15.91 10.00 -6.29
N GLN A 152 -14.63 9.63 -6.48
CA GLN A 152 -14.13 8.29 -6.24
C GLN A 152 -13.71 8.11 -4.78
N HIS A 153 -14.07 6.97 -4.21
CA HIS A 153 -13.75 6.61 -2.83
C HIS A 153 -12.86 5.36 -2.79
N LEU A 154 -11.79 5.40 -2.01
CA LEU A 154 -10.98 4.21 -1.70
C LEU A 154 -11.63 3.47 -0.53
N TYR A 155 -12.38 2.41 -0.85
CA TYR A 155 -13.06 1.61 0.16
C TYR A 155 -12.11 0.65 0.88
N LEU A 156 -11.88 0.90 2.16
CA LEU A 156 -11.12 0.01 3.04
C LEU A 156 -12.08 -0.92 3.78
N CYS A 157 -11.83 -2.24 3.70
CA CYS A 157 -12.74 -3.22 4.27
C CYS A 157 -12.94 -3.07 5.79
N GLN A 158 -11.87 -2.75 6.54
CA GLN A 158 -11.91 -2.54 8.01
C GLN A 158 -10.70 -1.74 8.52
N PRO A 159 -10.68 -0.39 8.39
CA PRO A 159 -9.62 0.42 8.97
C PRO A 159 -9.83 0.48 10.49
N LEU A 160 -9.22 -0.47 11.20
CA LEU A 160 -9.18 -0.45 12.66
C LEU A 160 -8.06 0.49 13.11
N ILE A 161 -8.27 1.18 14.23
CA ILE A 161 -7.23 2.03 14.85
C ILE A 161 -5.92 1.24 15.04
N LYS A 162 -6.01 -0.06 15.37
CA LYS A 162 -4.85 -0.97 15.51
C LYS A 162 -4.07 -1.24 14.20
N SER A 163 -4.60 -0.83 13.06
CA SER A 163 -3.93 -0.94 11.75
C SER A 163 -2.94 0.20 11.52
N PHE A 164 -2.99 1.26 12.33
CA PHE A 164 -2.07 2.38 12.27
C PHE A 164 -0.95 2.21 13.28
N GLY A 165 0.24 2.67 12.89
CA GLY A 165 1.36 2.86 13.80
C GLY A 165 1.96 4.26 13.64
N TYR A 166 3.23 4.41 14.04
CA TYR A 166 3.94 5.67 13.86
C TYR A 166 5.44 5.53 13.66
N ASP A 167 6.05 6.56 13.09
CA ASP A 167 7.50 6.65 12.95
C ASP A 167 8.16 7.36 14.15
N LYS A 168 9.48 7.54 14.09
CA LYS A 168 10.24 8.21 15.17
C LYS A 168 9.81 9.65 15.46
N ASP A 169 9.13 10.31 14.51
CA ASP A 169 8.69 11.70 14.58
C ASP A 169 7.20 11.81 14.98
N TYR A 170 6.60 10.67 15.34
CA TYR A 170 5.19 10.51 15.71
C TYR A 170 4.23 10.95 14.60
N GLU A 171 4.65 10.76 13.34
CA GLU A 171 3.72 10.80 12.21
C GLU A 171 2.98 9.45 12.14
N ALA A 172 1.67 9.49 11.91
CA ALA A 172 0.88 8.28 11.70
C ALA A 172 1.39 7.52 10.46
N LYS A 173 1.25 6.19 10.46
CA LYS A 173 1.65 5.30 9.37
C LYS A 173 0.67 4.15 9.22
#